data_AF-A0A093HEX1-F1
#
_entry.id   AF-A0A093HEX1-F1
#
_cell.length_a   1.000
_cell.length_b   1.000
_cell.length_c   1.000
_cell.angle_alpha   90.00
_cell.angle_beta   90.00
_cell.angle_gamma   90.00
#
_symmetry.space_group_name_H-M   'P 1'
#
loop_
_entity.id
_entity.type
_entity.pdbx_description
1 polymer ?
#
loop_
_entity_poly.entity_id
_entity_poly.type
_entity_poly.pdbx_seq_one_letter_code
_entity_poly.pdbx_strand_id
1 'polypeptide(L)'
;VNRGAEFLETLKVVYPHVGSLCEKDFDWLFDCPQTEQFLEWFCNTVSEENVLSPAEVEAYEALLAAGKPILEGDALDQVLQTCCQVPQFPSAIPDDEGPSLEALKQEARELQAYYSRQLWRHNKLQVWAASLQQELKYLAEEEEKEKWVLRKAQMDVEVENFQTTAVLSQISKLTTQLAEWHREVGKGHPPVLLCETDLGPYMELEQLATEAFERFLQQALPEKEILSVRDQEGRGGSQEATERTETKQAMHLKSPRTEEDELSGNKDSYREELSQMEKAYICAQRELITMSAEVDGNCAALKWAQRALKAIKENQEEAEDKLQRHATTVQEQLHTLRCDIVQTQAHQLPSLLQAGGRAYLSCLPILQGQLSLEAARLQYIARRQEEAATWLVGQHSRLDLLALQLKQERKELDEMVAWLEEIETALREAQTKLQEQHDYFRDASVSQKGCQRTQIEPRDLSTIRLWDMLVGQDREEHLFRSYESIAVQASRLVQDQRMLEAQLAAPMLQLPALESATEVLYQLMYGDSNQLQLHSPEIIEPMQQLITMQNTLYQMLMDLLSDLKVKRRSLQSPILQTERNLYVYFFCNDDRLREVVEELEKQVLASSK
;
A
#
# COMPACT_ATOMS: atom_id res chain seq x y z
N VAL A 1 -32.76 47.52 -4.87
CA VAL A 1 -32.33 48.87 -5.29
C VAL A 1 -32.14 48.78 -6.79
N ASN A 2 -32.84 49.58 -7.60
CA ASN A 2 -32.73 49.49 -9.07
C ASN A 2 -31.38 50.09 -9.49
N ARG A 3 -30.31 49.28 -9.49
CA ARG A 3 -28.94 49.72 -9.79
C ARG A 3 -28.78 50.13 -11.25
N GLY A 4 -29.56 49.53 -12.16
CA GLY A 4 -29.66 49.94 -13.56
C GLY A 4 -30.23 51.35 -13.76
N ALA A 5 -31.11 51.81 -12.85
CA ALA A 5 -31.62 53.18 -12.90
C ALA A 5 -30.54 54.20 -12.51
N GLU A 6 -29.77 53.91 -11.47
CA GLU A 6 -28.63 54.73 -11.02
C GLU A 6 -27.52 54.83 -12.08
N PHE A 7 -27.27 53.72 -12.78
CA PHE A 7 -26.38 53.68 -13.94
C PHE A 7 -26.89 54.54 -15.10
N LEU A 8 -28.17 54.47 -15.46
CA LEU A 8 -28.70 55.31 -16.54
C LEU A 8 -28.72 56.79 -16.16
N GLU A 9 -28.96 57.16 -14.91
CA GLU A 9 -28.85 58.55 -14.45
C GLU A 9 -27.43 59.10 -14.60
N THR A 10 -26.40 58.31 -14.27
CA THR A 10 -25.00 58.72 -14.48
C THR A 10 -24.59 58.68 -15.96
N LEU A 11 -25.15 57.77 -16.75
CA LEU A 11 -24.92 57.69 -18.19
C LEU A 11 -25.49 58.91 -18.95
N LYS A 12 -26.58 59.53 -18.46
CA LYS A 12 -27.17 60.75 -19.06
C LYS A 12 -26.18 61.92 -19.16
N VAL A 13 -25.19 61.95 -18.28
CA VAL A 13 -24.17 63.00 -18.23
C VAL A 13 -23.19 62.89 -19.41
N VAL A 14 -22.97 61.68 -19.94
CA VAL A 14 -21.95 61.39 -20.96
C VAL A 14 -22.57 61.04 -22.32
N TYR A 15 -23.78 60.45 -22.32
CA TYR A 15 -24.41 59.92 -23.53
C TYR A 15 -25.75 60.62 -23.84
N PRO A 16 -25.90 61.26 -25.01
CA PRO A 16 -27.09 62.07 -25.32
C PRO A 16 -28.34 61.25 -25.71
N HIS A 17 -28.21 59.94 -25.99
CA HIS A 17 -29.35 59.08 -26.38
C HIS A 17 -29.85 58.15 -25.26
N VAL A 18 -29.55 58.46 -24.00
CA VAL A 18 -29.98 57.61 -22.86
C VAL A 18 -31.50 57.48 -22.75
N GLY A 19 -32.26 58.47 -23.24
CA GLY A 19 -33.73 58.45 -23.21
C GLY A 19 -34.39 57.31 -24.01
N SER A 20 -33.65 56.59 -24.87
CA SER A 20 -34.16 55.40 -25.58
C SER A 20 -33.82 54.07 -24.91
N LEU A 21 -33.07 54.08 -23.80
CA LEU A 21 -32.61 52.87 -23.10
C LEU A 21 -33.52 52.55 -21.90
N CYS A 22 -33.77 51.26 -21.66
CA CYS A 22 -34.61 50.80 -20.55
C CYS A 22 -33.76 50.46 -19.32
N GLU A 23 -34.09 51.01 -18.15
CA GLU A 23 -33.38 50.80 -16.89
C GLU A 23 -33.18 49.32 -16.52
N LYS A 24 -34.17 48.48 -16.86
CA LYS A 24 -34.17 47.05 -16.51
C LYS A 24 -33.21 46.20 -17.35
N ASP A 25 -32.79 46.71 -18.50
CA ASP A 25 -31.87 45.97 -19.39
C ASP A 25 -30.42 46.02 -18.90
N PHE A 26 -30.12 46.80 -17.85
CA PHE A 26 -28.78 46.99 -17.30
C PHE A 26 -28.61 46.46 -15.88
N ASP A 27 -29.70 46.02 -15.21
CA ASP A 27 -29.61 45.48 -13.84
C ASP A 27 -28.71 44.23 -13.77
N TRP A 28 -28.72 43.38 -14.80
CA TRP A 28 -27.91 42.14 -14.85
C TRP A 28 -26.40 42.40 -14.90
N LEU A 29 -25.95 43.58 -15.34
CA LEU A 29 -24.53 43.92 -15.41
C LEU A 29 -23.90 44.09 -14.03
N PHE A 30 -24.71 44.38 -13.01
CA PHE A 30 -24.29 44.48 -11.62
C PHE A 30 -24.23 43.12 -10.91
N ASP A 31 -24.78 42.05 -11.51
CA ASP A 31 -24.72 40.68 -10.97
C ASP A 31 -23.44 39.94 -11.40
N CYS A 32 -22.65 40.52 -12.32
CA CYS A 32 -21.35 39.99 -12.74
C CYS A 32 -20.21 40.61 -11.90
N PRO A 33 -19.45 39.81 -11.12
CA PRO A 33 -18.44 40.34 -10.18
C PRO A 33 -17.28 41.04 -10.88
N GLN A 34 -17.02 40.77 -12.16
CA GLN A 34 -15.98 41.45 -12.95
C GLN A 34 -16.39 42.87 -13.38
N THR A 35 -17.69 43.12 -13.58
CA THR A 35 -18.21 44.43 -14.03
C THR A 35 -18.77 45.26 -12.87
N GLU A 36 -19.17 44.63 -11.77
CA GLU A 36 -19.72 45.30 -10.59
C GLU A 36 -18.77 46.39 -10.05
N GLN A 37 -17.48 46.08 -9.87
CA GLN A 37 -16.49 47.05 -9.35
C GLN A 37 -16.35 48.28 -10.25
N PHE A 38 -16.38 48.08 -11.57
CA PHE A 38 -16.30 49.19 -12.54
C PHE A 38 -17.58 50.01 -12.55
N LEU A 39 -18.75 49.36 -12.54
CA LEU A 39 -20.04 50.05 -12.58
C LEU A 39 -20.32 50.81 -11.29
N GLU A 40 -19.92 50.26 -10.14
CA GLU A 40 -20.01 50.94 -8.86
C GLU A 40 -19.06 52.13 -8.80
N TRP A 41 -17.83 52.02 -9.33
CA TRP A 41 -16.94 53.17 -9.49
C TRP A 41 -17.54 54.22 -10.43
N PHE A 42 -18.09 53.81 -11.58
CA PHE A 42 -18.66 54.71 -12.58
C PHE A 42 -19.82 55.51 -12.00
N CYS A 43 -20.78 54.83 -11.36
CA CYS A 43 -21.96 55.48 -10.78
C CYS A 43 -21.60 56.42 -9.60
N ASN A 44 -20.55 56.10 -8.84
CA ASN A 44 -20.15 56.90 -7.68
C ASN A 44 -19.17 58.04 -8.00
N THR A 45 -18.45 57.95 -9.12
CA THR A 45 -17.35 58.86 -9.43
C THR A 45 -17.67 59.80 -10.57
N VAL A 46 -18.41 59.36 -11.59
CA VAL A 46 -18.73 60.17 -12.78
C VAL A 46 -19.90 61.10 -12.47
N SER A 47 -19.66 62.41 -12.56
CA SER A 47 -20.67 63.45 -12.36
C SER A 47 -20.53 64.54 -13.43
N GLU A 48 -21.46 65.50 -13.47
CA GLU A 48 -21.44 66.63 -14.42
C GLU A 48 -20.13 67.44 -14.35
N GLU A 49 -19.42 67.43 -13.20
CA GLU A 49 -18.12 68.09 -13.05
C GLU A 49 -16.97 67.41 -13.81
N ASN A 50 -17.15 66.16 -14.25
CA ASN A 50 -16.13 65.37 -14.95
C ASN A 50 -16.31 65.36 -16.48
N VAL A 51 -17.37 66.00 -16.99
CA VAL A 51 -17.66 66.10 -18.42
C VAL A 51 -17.47 67.54 -18.84
N LEU A 52 -16.64 67.75 -19.86
CA LEU A 52 -16.34 69.08 -20.38
C LEU A 52 -17.64 69.73 -20.87
N SER A 53 -17.92 70.93 -20.38
CA SER A 53 -19.07 71.70 -20.83
C SER A 53 -18.86 72.15 -22.29
N PRO A 54 -19.93 72.34 -23.08
CA PRO A 54 -19.80 72.79 -24.47
C PRO A 54 -19.08 74.15 -24.58
N ALA A 55 -19.20 75.02 -23.57
CA ALA A 55 -18.47 76.28 -23.51
C ALA A 55 -16.96 76.09 -23.29
N GLU A 56 -16.55 75.09 -22.50
CA GLU A 56 -15.13 74.74 -22.32
C GLU A 56 -14.55 74.10 -23.57
N VAL A 57 -15.33 73.28 -24.28
CA VAL A 57 -14.94 72.71 -25.57
C VAL A 57 -14.77 73.82 -26.62
N GLU A 58 -15.72 74.77 -26.71
CA GLU A 58 -15.60 75.93 -27.60
C GLU A 58 -14.39 76.82 -27.23
N ALA A 59 -14.14 77.03 -25.94
CA ALA A 59 -12.97 77.79 -25.48
C ALA A 59 -11.65 77.07 -25.82
N TYR A 60 -11.61 75.74 -25.72
CA TYR A 60 -10.47 74.92 -26.09
C TYR A 60 -10.26 74.89 -27.62
N GLU A 61 -11.33 74.78 -28.40
CA GLU A 61 -11.28 74.87 -29.87
C GLU A 61 -10.84 76.26 -30.33
N ALA A 62 -11.26 77.33 -29.65
CA ALA A 62 -10.78 78.69 -29.90
C ALA A 62 -9.28 78.84 -29.57
N LEU A 63 -8.78 78.16 -28.53
CA LEU A 63 -7.35 78.12 -28.20
C LEU A 63 -6.53 77.35 -29.24
N LEU A 64 -7.05 76.22 -29.73
CA LEU A 64 -6.45 75.47 -30.85
C LEU A 64 -6.44 76.29 -32.14
N ALA A 65 -7.54 76.98 -32.45
CA ALA A 65 -7.66 77.84 -33.63
C ALA A 65 -6.72 79.06 -33.57
N ALA A 66 -6.37 79.51 -32.36
CA ALA A 66 -5.40 80.59 -32.16
C ALA A 66 -3.94 80.19 -32.43
N GLY A 67 -3.65 78.90 -32.70
CA GLY A 67 -2.36 78.41 -33.18
C GLY A 67 -1.19 78.58 -32.20
N LYS A 68 -1.49 78.79 -30.91
CA LYS A 68 -0.48 78.90 -29.84
C LYS A 68 -0.14 77.50 -29.30
N PRO A 69 1.11 77.24 -28.89
CA PRO A 69 1.46 75.96 -28.27
C PRO A 69 0.69 75.80 -26.96
N ILE A 70 -0.09 74.73 -26.87
CA ILE A 70 -0.81 74.37 -25.64
C ILE A 70 0.21 73.71 -24.71
N LEU A 71 0.29 74.21 -23.48
CA LEU A 71 1.22 73.71 -22.48
C LEU A 71 0.65 72.42 -21.89
N GLU A 72 1.25 71.28 -22.22
CA GLU A 72 0.86 69.95 -21.75
C GLU A 72 2.05 69.22 -21.10
N GLY A 73 1.76 68.35 -20.14
CA GLY A 73 2.74 67.47 -19.49
C GLY A 73 3.95 68.22 -18.91
N ASP A 74 5.16 67.75 -19.21
CA ASP A 74 6.41 68.24 -18.65
C ASP A 74 6.65 69.75 -18.91
N ALA A 75 6.13 70.31 -20.00
CA ALA A 75 6.24 71.74 -20.31
C ALA A 75 5.35 72.59 -19.38
N LEU A 76 4.17 72.08 -19.03
CA LEU A 76 3.29 72.70 -18.03
C LEU A 76 3.89 72.55 -16.63
N ASP A 77 4.42 71.38 -16.30
CA ASP A 77 5.08 71.13 -15.01
C ASP A 77 6.33 71.98 -14.83
N GLN A 78 7.12 72.19 -15.88
CA GLN A 78 8.26 73.13 -15.86
C GLN A 78 7.80 74.57 -15.67
N VAL A 79 6.74 75.01 -16.37
CA VAL A 79 6.19 76.37 -16.19
C VAL A 79 5.61 76.55 -14.78
N LEU A 80 4.89 75.56 -14.25
CA LEU A 80 4.36 75.57 -12.88
C LEU A 80 5.49 75.58 -11.83
N GLN A 81 6.57 74.82 -12.05
CA GLN A 81 7.77 74.90 -11.21
C GLN A 81 8.45 76.27 -11.28
N THR A 82 8.43 76.92 -12.45
CA THR A 82 8.97 78.27 -12.63
C THR A 82 8.07 79.34 -12.00
N CYS A 83 6.74 79.15 -12.00
CA CYS A 83 5.77 80.02 -11.35
C CYS A 83 5.68 79.83 -9.82
N CYS A 84 6.00 78.64 -9.31
CA CYS A 84 6.08 78.36 -7.87
C CYS A 84 7.32 78.97 -7.19
N GLN A 85 8.32 79.43 -7.97
CA GLN A 85 9.33 80.35 -7.45
C GLN A 85 8.68 81.73 -7.33
N VAL A 86 8.42 82.18 -6.10
CA VAL A 86 7.91 83.53 -5.82
C VAL A 86 8.75 84.53 -6.62
N PRO A 87 8.17 85.23 -7.61
CA PRO A 87 8.91 86.25 -8.31
C PRO A 87 9.23 87.35 -7.30
N GLN A 88 10.52 87.56 -7.02
CA GLN A 88 10.97 88.81 -6.44
C GLN A 88 10.75 89.88 -7.50
N PHE A 89 9.55 90.45 -7.54
CA PHE A 89 9.26 91.58 -8.40
C PHE A 89 10.16 92.77 -8.01
N PRO A 90 10.89 93.38 -8.96
CA PRO A 90 11.45 94.70 -8.75
C PRO A 90 10.30 95.67 -8.50
N SER A 91 10.39 96.47 -7.43
CA SER A 91 9.44 97.53 -7.13
C SER A 91 9.48 98.61 -8.21
N ALA A 92 8.74 98.42 -9.29
CA ALA A 92 8.37 99.45 -10.23
C ALA A 92 6.89 99.22 -10.52
N ILE A 93 6.05 100.00 -9.85
CA ILE A 93 4.64 100.17 -10.18
C ILE A 93 4.61 101.06 -11.44
N PRO A 94 4.14 100.59 -12.60
CA PRO A 94 3.52 101.49 -13.56
C PRO A 94 2.11 101.78 -13.04
N ASP A 95 1.76 103.05 -12.92
CA ASP A 95 0.37 103.49 -12.78
C ASP A 95 -0.43 103.00 -14.00
N ASP A 96 -1.12 101.88 -13.83
CA ASP A 96 -2.31 101.52 -14.60
C ASP A 96 -3.21 100.67 -13.68
N GLU A 97 -4.51 100.90 -13.74
CA GLU A 97 -5.53 100.53 -12.76
C GLU A 97 -5.34 99.13 -12.13
N GLY A 98 -4.81 99.11 -10.89
CA GLY A 98 -4.77 97.90 -10.08
C GLY A 98 -6.20 97.39 -9.79
N PRO A 99 -6.41 96.08 -9.67
CA PRO A 99 -7.72 95.52 -9.39
C PRO A 99 -8.29 96.17 -8.13
N SER A 100 -9.56 96.58 -8.18
CA SER A 100 -10.20 97.29 -7.08
C SER A 100 -10.08 96.50 -5.78
N LEU A 101 -10.01 97.18 -4.64
CA LEU A 101 -9.94 96.56 -3.30
C LEU A 101 -11.04 95.50 -3.09
N GLU A 102 -12.17 95.63 -3.80
CA GLU A 102 -13.28 94.68 -3.81
C GLU A 102 -12.95 93.40 -4.59
N ALA A 103 -12.29 93.50 -5.74
CA ALA A 103 -11.86 92.33 -6.52
C ALA A 103 -10.85 91.46 -5.74
N LEU A 104 -9.87 92.09 -5.07
CA LEU A 104 -8.91 91.36 -4.21
C LEU A 104 -9.58 90.70 -2.99
N LYS A 105 -10.60 91.34 -2.40
CA LYS A 105 -11.38 90.74 -1.31
C LYS A 105 -12.22 89.57 -1.80
N GLN A 106 -12.71 89.62 -3.04
CA GLN A 106 -13.46 88.55 -3.64
C GLN A 106 -12.56 87.37 -3.99
N GLU A 107 -11.40 87.62 -4.59
CA GLU A 107 -10.37 86.61 -4.87
C GLU A 107 -9.88 85.92 -3.58
N ALA A 108 -9.64 86.68 -2.51
CA ALA A 108 -9.30 86.10 -1.21
C ALA A 108 -10.40 85.19 -0.64
N ARG A 109 -11.68 85.52 -0.85
CA ARG A 109 -12.81 84.67 -0.44
C ARG A 109 -12.90 83.40 -1.30
N GLU A 110 -12.66 83.51 -2.60
CA GLU A 110 -12.64 82.38 -3.53
C GLU A 110 -11.48 81.42 -3.23
N LEU A 111 -10.29 81.95 -2.94
CA LEU A 111 -9.14 81.15 -2.50
C LEU A 111 -9.39 80.47 -1.15
N GLN A 112 -10.05 81.15 -0.21
CA GLN A 112 -10.41 80.54 1.07
C GLN A 112 -11.46 79.42 0.89
N ALA A 113 -12.44 79.62 0.01
CA ALA A 113 -13.40 78.58 -0.37
C ALA A 113 -12.71 77.40 -1.06
N TYR A 114 -11.78 77.66 -1.99
CA TYR A 114 -10.98 76.64 -2.67
C TYR A 114 -10.13 75.82 -1.68
N TYR A 115 -9.43 76.50 -0.76
CA TYR A 115 -8.65 75.84 0.29
C TYR A 115 -9.53 74.95 1.18
N SER A 116 -10.70 75.44 1.59
CA SER A 116 -11.63 74.65 2.41
C SER A 116 -12.16 73.40 1.67
N ARG A 117 -12.39 73.51 0.35
CA ARG A 117 -12.80 72.37 -0.49
C ARG A 117 -11.67 71.35 -0.66
N GLN A 118 -10.43 71.80 -0.81
CA GLN A 118 -9.25 70.92 -0.87
C GLN A 118 -8.99 70.21 0.46
N LEU A 119 -9.10 70.93 1.58
CA LEU A 119 -8.98 70.34 2.91
C LEU A 119 -10.05 69.28 3.16
N TRP A 120 -11.29 69.53 2.73
CA TRP A 120 -12.37 68.55 2.80
C TRP A 120 -12.09 67.30 1.95
N ARG A 121 -11.60 67.47 0.71
CA ARG A 121 -11.20 66.35 -0.15
C ARG A 121 -10.08 65.53 0.48
N HIS A 122 -9.06 66.20 1.03
CA HIS A 122 -7.95 65.53 1.70
C HIS A 122 -8.42 64.74 2.93
N ASN A 123 -9.24 65.35 3.79
CA ASN A 123 -9.81 64.67 4.95
C ASN A 123 -10.67 63.47 4.54
N LYS A 124 -11.47 63.60 3.47
CA LYS A 124 -12.26 62.49 2.92
C LYS A 124 -11.34 61.36 2.46
N LEU A 125 -10.33 61.64 1.64
CA LEU A 125 -9.36 60.63 1.19
C LEU A 125 -8.61 59.96 2.34
N GLN A 126 -8.30 60.70 3.40
CA GLN A 126 -7.64 60.16 4.59
C GLN A 126 -8.54 59.16 5.33
N VAL A 127 -9.84 59.44 5.48
CA VAL A 127 -10.81 58.49 6.06
C VAL A 127 -10.91 57.22 5.20
N TRP A 128 -10.95 57.37 3.87
CA TRP A 128 -10.99 56.24 2.95
C TRP A 128 -9.71 55.39 3.03
N ALA A 129 -8.55 56.03 3.09
CA ALA A 129 -7.28 55.32 3.27
C ALA A 129 -7.22 54.54 4.59
N ALA A 130 -7.74 55.12 5.68
CA ALA A 130 -7.85 54.43 6.97
C ALA A 130 -8.82 53.24 6.92
N SER A 131 -9.96 53.38 6.24
CA SER A 131 -10.93 52.31 6.01
C SER A 131 -10.31 51.14 5.25
N LEU A 132 -9.67 51.41 4.11
CA LEU A 132 -8.96 50.42 3.29
C LEU A 132 -7.86 49.71 4.08
N GLN A 133 -7.09 50.45 4.88
CA GLN A 133 -6.06 49.84 5.74
C GLN A 133 -6.66 48.91 6.80
N GLN A 134 -7.85 49.21 7.31
CA GLN A 134 -8.53 48.35 8.28
C GLN A 134 -9.07 47.08 7.62
N GLU A 135 -9.66 47.18 6.42
CA GLU A 135 -10.09 46.01 5.64
C GLU A 135 -8.91 45.12 5.26
N LEU A 136 -7.78 45.69 4.84
CA LEU A 136 -6.57 44.92 4.54
C LEU A 136 -6.07 44.13 5.76
N LYS A 137 -6.12 44.72 6.97
CA LYS A 137 -5.76 44.02 8.21
C LYS A 137 -6.72 42.88 8.51
N TYR A 138 -8.02 43.12 8.35
CA TYR A 138 -9.05 42.10 8.55
C TYR A 138 -8.86 40.92 7.58
N LEU A 139 -8.66 41.20 6.30
CA LEU A 139 -8.39 40.16 5.28
C LEU A 139 -7.10 39.38 5.57
N ALA A 140 -6.04 40.04 6.05
CA ALA A 140 -4.81 39.37 6.44
C ALA A 140 -5.01 38.42 7.64
N GLU A 141 -5.84 38.80 8.61
CA GLU A 141 -6.20 37.93 9.74
C GLU A 141 -7.04 36.73 9.29
N GLU A 142 -7.95 36.92 8.34
CA GLU A 142 -8.77 35.85 7.76
C GLU A 142 -7.91 34.88 6.93
N GLU A 143 -6.97 35.41 6.13
CA GLU A 143 -5.99 34.61 5.37
C GLU A 143 -5.14 33.74 6.29
N GLU A 144 -4.66 34.26 7.43
CA GLU A 144 -3.88 33.46 8.38
C GLU A 144 -4.73 32.39 9.08
N LYS A 145 -6.01 32.64 9.36
CA LYS A 145 -6.93 31.60 9.86
C LYS A 145 -7.11 30.48 8.85
N GLU A 146 -7.38 30.82 7.59
CA GLU A 146 -7.55 29.85 6.50
C GLU A 146 -6.26 29.05 6.26
N LYS A 147 -5.10 29.71 6.25
CA LYS A 147 -3.79 29.03 6.19
C LYS A 147 -3.61 28.04 7.33
N TRP A 148 -4.02 28.41 8.55
CA TRP A 148 -3.92 27.51 9.70
C TRP A 148 -4.83 26.29 9.54
N VAL A 149 -6.07 26.49 9.09
CA VAL A 149 -7.02 25.40 8.80
C VAL A 149 -6.47 24.47 7.71
N LEU A 150 -5.93 25.04 6.63
CA LEU A 150 -5.33 24.27 5.54
C LEU A 150 -4.13 23.44 6.03
N ARG A 151 -3.22 24.03 6.81
CA ARG A 151 -2.07 23.31 7.37
C ARG A 151 -2.51 22.17 8.29
N LYS A 152 -3.54 22.39 9.10
CA LYS A 152 -4.10 21.36 9.97
C LYS A 152 -4.69 20.21 9.13
N ALA A 153 -5.51 20.52 8.13
CA ALA A 153 -6.07 19.51 7.23
C ALA A 153 -4.97 18.73 6.49
N GLN A 154 -3.90 19.40 6.06
CA GLN A 154 -2.75 18.76 5.44
C GLN A 154 -2.07 17.78 6.41
N MET A 155 -1.82 18.18 7.66
CA MET A 155 -1.25 17.30 8.68
C MET A 155 -2.15 16.10 8.96
N ASP A 156 -3.46 16.29 9.05
CA ASP A 156 -4.43 15.21 9.29
C ASP A 156 -4.40 14.18 8.13
N VAL A 157 -4.38 14.66 6.88
CA VAL A 157 -4.26 13.79 5.69
C VAL A 157 -2.92 13.07 5.63
N GLU A 158 -1.82 13.75 5.97
CA GLU A 158 -0.50 13.12 6.05
C GLU A 158 -0.49 11.97 7.07
N VAL A 159 -1.06 12.19 8.26
CA VAL A 159 -1.18 11.17 9.30
C VAL A 159 -2.02 9.97 8.83
N GLU A 160 -3.19 10.20 8.23
CA GLU A 160 -4.01 9.11 7.68
C GLU A 160 -3.28 8.36 6.55
N ASN A 161 -2.55 9.06 5.70
CA ASN A 161 -1.76 8.44 4.64
C ASN A 161 -0.62 7.56 5.22
N PHE A 162 0.08 8.03 6.25
CA PHE A 162 1.07 7.21 6.95
C PHE A 162 0.44 5.96 7.59
N GLN A 163 -0.73 6.09 8.21
CA GLN A 163 -1.43 4.95 8.84
C GLN A 163 -1.90 3.93 7.80
N THR A 164 -2.55 4.39 6.72
CA THR A 164 -3.03 3.51 5.64
C THR A 164 -1.87 2.82 4.94
N THR A 165 -0.78 3.54 4.63
CA THR A 165 0.44 2.94 4.06
C THR A 165 1.07 1.91 4.99
N ALA A 166 1.07 2.15 6.30
CA ALA A 166 1.56 1.19 7.28
C ALA A 166 0.70 -0.09 7.29
N VAL A 167 -0.63 0.03 7.32
CA VAL A 167 -1.57 -1.10 7.26
C VAL A 167 -1.39 -1.89 5.96
N LEU A 168 -1.32 -1.20 4.81
CA LEU A 168 -1.08 -1.84 3.51
C LEU A 168 0.25 -2.59 3.49
N SER A 169 1.31 -2.04 4.09
CA SER A 169 2.61 -2.72 4.19
C SER A 169 2.58 -3.95 5.10
N GLN A 170 1.73 -3.96 6.13
CA GLN A 170 1.53 -5.13 7.00
C GLN A 170 0.75 -6.20 6.27
N ILE A 171 -0.35 -5.83 5.60
CA ILE A 171 -1.14 -6.75 4.77
C ILE A 171 -0.26 -7.35 3.68
N SER A 172 0.56 -6.55 2.99
CA SER A 172 1.46 -7.07 1.96
C SER A 172 2.49 -8.06 2.52
N LYS A 173 3.00 -7.82 3.73
CA LYS A 173 3.91 -8.76 4.40
C LYS A 173 3.20 -10.07 4.75
N LEU A 174 2.00 -9.98 5.31
CA LEU A 174 1.20 -11.16 5.66
C LEU A 174 0.79 -11.95 4.43
N THR A 175 0.42 -11.31 3.32
CA THR A 175 0.10 -12.00 2.07
C THR A 175 1.34 -12.60 1.42
N THR A 176 2.51 -11.95 1.48
CA THR A 176 3.76 -12.57 1.01
C THR A 176 4.14 -13.78 1.86
N GLN A 177 3.97 -13.70 3.18
CA GLN A 177 4.19 -14.84 4.07
C GLN A 177 3.20 -15.95 3.73
N LEU A 178 1.91 -15.67 3.64
CA LEU A 178 0.90 -16.68 3.27
C LEU A 178 1.23 -17.34 1.93
N ALA A 179 1.64 -16.56 0.93
CA ALA A 179 2.04 -17.07 -0.38
C ALA A 179 3.33 -17.92 -0.33
N GLU A 180 4.29 -17.57 0.52
CA GLU A 180 5.49 -18.39 0.77
C GLU A 180 5.13 -19.70 1.47
N TRP A 181 4.25 -19.65 2.48
CA TRP A 181 3.76 -20.83 3.20
C TRP A 181 3.06 -21.80 2.24
N HIS A 182 2.17 -21.30 1.37
CA HIS A 182 1.52 -22.12 0.35
C HIS A 182 2.47 -22.60 -0.75
N ARG A 183 3.55 -21.87 -1.07
CA ARG A 183 4.57 -22.30 -2.05
C ARG A 183 5.47 -23.40 -1.50
N GLU A 184 5.62 -23.49 -0.17
CA GLU A 184 6.40 -24.53 0.50
C GLU A 184 5.59 -25.80 0.85
N VAL A 185 4.28 -25.81 0.55
CA VAL A 185 3.44 -27.02 0.53
C VAL A 185 4.00 -27.99 -0.53
N GLY A 186 4.83 -28.93 -0.06
CA GLY A 186 5.59 -29.88 -0.89
C GLY A 186 7.04 -30.10 -0.47
N LYS A 187 7.60 -29.26 0.43
CA LYS A 187 8.98 -29.39 0.93
C LYS A 187 9.09 -29.91 2.37
N GLY A 188 8.19 -30.79 2.80
CA GLY A 188 8.33 -31.54 4.06
C GLY A 188 7.82 -30.85 5.32
N HIS A 189 7.04 -29.76 5.20
CA HIS A 189 6.27 -29.23 6.32
C HIS A 189 4.98 -30.04 6.53
N PRO A 190 4.53 -30.23 7.80
CA PRO A 190 3.24 -30.83 8.05
C PRO A 190 2.14 -29.93 7.47
N PRO A 191 1.18 -30.48 6.70
CA PRO A 191 0.05 -29.73 6.18
C PRO A 191 -0.74 -29.09 7.33
N VAL A 192 -1.07 -27.80 7.19
CA VAL A 192 -1.78 -27.02 8.21
C VAL A 192 -3.28 -27.29 8.14
N LEU A 193 -3.79 -27.57 6.95
CA LEU A 193 -5.18 -27.92 6.68
C LEU A 193 -5.31 -29.42 6.41
N LEU A 194 -6.40 -30.04 6.88
CA LEU A 194 -6.70 -31.43 6.60
C LEU A 194 -6.89 -31.65 5.09
N CYS A 195 -7.41 -30.66 4.35
CA CYS A 195 -7.54 -30.73 2.89
C CYS A 195 -6.21 -30.83 2.12
N GLU A 196 -5.09 -30.43 2.73
CA GLU A 196 -3.73 -30.54 2.14
C GLU A 196 -3.06 -31.88 2.49
N THR A 197 -3.62 -32.66 3.43
CA THR A 197 -3.09 -33.97 3.81
C THR A 197 -3.42 -35.04 2.78
N ASP A 198 -2.48 -35.96 2.54
CA ASP A 198 -2.80 -37.20 1.84
C ASP A 198 -3.58 -38.12 2.79
N LEU A 199 -4.89 -38.25 2.54
CA LEU A 199 -5.78 -39.14 3.28
C LEU A 199 -5.69 -40.59 2.78
N GLY A 200 -4.92 -40.89 1.73
CA GLY A 200 -4.74 -42.24 1.19
C GLY A 200 -4.41 -43.31 2.25
N PRO A 201 -3.38 -43.11 3.09
CA PRO A 201 -3.03 -44.07 4.15
C PRO A 201 -4.15 -44.27 5.18
N TYR A 202 -4.91 -43.23 5.48
CA TYR A 202 -6.06 -43.33 6.38
C TYR A 202 -7.19 -44.16 5.75
N MET A 203 -7.47 -43.94 4.47
CA MET A 203 -8.47 -44.71 3.74
C MET A 203 -8.08 -46.18 3.59
N GLU A 204 -6.80 -46.50 3.41
CA GLU A 204 -6.28 -47.87 3.43
C GLU A 204 -6.53 -48.55 4.79
N LEU A 205 -6.31 -47.83 5.90
CA LEU A 205 -6.62 -48.35 7.25
C LEU A 205 -8.12 -48.61 7.44
N GLU A 206 -8.99 -47.74 6.92
CA GLU A 206 -10.44 -47.95 6.94
C GLU A 206 -10.87 -49.15 6.07
N GLN A 207 -10.23 -49.34 4.91
CA GLN A 207 -10.47 -50.51 4.07
C GLN A 207 -10.07 -51.79 4.78
N LEU A 208 -8.88 -51.85 5.39
CA LEU A 208 -8.43 -53.00 6.18
C LEU A 208 -9.37 -53.32 7.35
N ALA A 209 -9.88 -52.29 8.03
CA ALA A 209 -10.89 -52.45 9.09
C ALA A 209 -12.20 -53.03 8.54
N THR A 210 -12.63 -52.59 7.36
CA THR A 210 -13.82 -53.10 6.67
C THR A 210 -13.65 -54.57 6.28
N GLU A 211 -12.50 -54.94 5.71
CA GLU A 211 -12.22 -56.35 5.39
C GLU A 211 -12.14 -57.23 6.65
N ALA A 212 -11.61 -56.72 7.77
CA ALA A 212 -11.59 -57.43 9.04
C ALA A 212 -13.02 -57.66 9.56
N PHE A 213 -13.89 -56.67 9.40
CA PHE A 213 -15.32 -56.77 9.72
C PHE A 213 -16.06 -57.79 8.85
N GLU A 214 -15.78 -57.83 7.54
CA GLU A 214 -16.36 -58.85 6.63
C GLU A 214 -15.96 -60.27 7.03
N ARG A 215 -14.68 -60.49 7.39
CA ARG A 215 -14.20 -61.77 7.90
C ARG A 215 -14.88 -62.14 9.22
N PHE A 216 -15.11 -61.18 10.11
CA PHE A 216 -15.85 -61.38 11.36
C PHE A 216 -17.30 -61.83 11.09
N LEU A 217 -18.00 -61.20 10.15
CA LEU A 217 -19.37 -61.59 9.78
C LEU A 217 -19.43 -63.02 9.23
N GLN A 218 -18.47 -63.40 8.38
CA GLN A 218 -18.37 -64.77 7.85
C GLN A 218 -18.13 -65.82 8.95
N GLN A 219 -17.42 -65.47 10.02
CA GLN A 219 -17.18 -66.36 11.16
C GLN A 219 -18.38 -66.42 12.12
N ALA A 220 -19.08 -65.30 12.32
CA ALA A 220 -20.20 -65.20 13.24
C ALA A 220 -21.48 -65.89 12.72
N LEU A 221 -21.63 -65.99 11.39
CA LEU A 221 -22.78 -66.59 10.71
C LEU A 221 -22.37 -67.87 9.97
N PRO A 222 -22.39 -69.06 10.60
CA PRO A 222 -22.18 -70.30 9.88
C PRO A 222 -23.26 -70.49 8.80
N GLU A 223 -22.77 -70.70 7.59
CA GLU A 223 -23.37 -70.73 6.24
C GLU A 223 -24.66 -71.55 6.01
N LYS A 224 -25.32 -72.09 7.03
CA LYS A 224 -26.41 -73.07 6.85
C LYS A 224 -27.85 -72.56 6.93
N GLU A 225 -28.10 -71.27 7.21
CA GLU A 225 -29.48 -70.80 7.41
C GLU A 225 -29.94 -69.60 6.57
N ILE A 226 -29.08 -69.00 5.74
CA ILE A 226 -29.47 -67.83 4.94
C ILE A 226 -29.90 -68.21 3.50
N LEU A 227 -29.70 -69.45 3.05
CA LEU A 227 -29.94 -69.88 1.66
C LEU A 227 -31.28 -70.58 1.38
N SER A 228 -32.32 -70.47 2.22
CA SER A 228 -33.65 -71.03 1.87
C SER A 228 -34.75 -70.00 1.62
N VAL A 229 -34.47 -68.70 1.65
CA VAL A 229 -35.50 -67.65 1.44
C VAL A 229 -35.34 -66.90 0.10
N ARG A 230 -34.22 -67.04 -0.61
CA ARG A 230 -34.00 -66.30 -1.87
C ARG A 230 -34.25 -67.08 -3.18
N ASP A 231 -34.39 -68.40 -3.13
CA ASP A 231 -34.48 -69.24 -4.34
C ASP A 231 -35.89 -69.80 -4.65
N GLN A 232 -36.97 -69.09 -4.28
CA GLN A 232 -38.34 -69.43 -4.73
C GLN A 232 -38.89 -68.54 -5.85
N GLU A 233 -38.09 -67.65 -6.43
CA GLU A 233 -38.47 -66.90 -7.63
C GLU A 233 -37.46 -67.14 -8.75
N GLY A 234 -37.68 -68.21 -9.52
CA GLY A 234 -36.82 -68.52 -10.66
C GLY A 234 -36.87 -69.96 -11.14
N ARG A 235 -38.03 -70.62 -11.13
CA ARG A 235 -38.16 -71.92 -11.79
C ARG A 235 -38.33 -71.70 -13.30
N GLY A 236 -37.23 -71.83 -14.03
CA GLY A 236 -37.24 -71.79 -15.49
C GLY A 236 -35.91 -72.19 -16.13
N GLY A 237 -35.67 -73.50 -16.26
CA GLY A 237 -34.93 -74.03 -17.41
C GLY A 237 -33.51 -74.57 -17.17
N SER A 238 -33.37 -75.86 -17.52
CA SER A 238 -32.19 -76.52 -18.09
C SER A 238 -30.99 -76.86 -17.19
N GLN A 239 -31.07 -78.06 -16.62
CA GLN A 239 -30.22 -79.21 -16.96
C GLN A 239 -28.89 -78.89 -17.67
N GLU A 240 -27.77 -79.12 -16.99
CA GLU A 240 -26.70 -79.97 -17.51
C GLU A 240 -25.78 -80.46 -16.38
N ALA A 241 -25.42 -81.74 -16.52
CA ALA A 241 -24.60 -82.49 -15.59
C ALA A 241 -23.13 -82.05 -15.67
N THR A 242 -22.44 -82.08 -14.53
CA THR A 242 -21.05 -82.55 -14.52
C THR A 242 -20.67 -83.03 -13.12
N GLU A 243 -20.53 -84.34 -13.02
CA GLU A 243 -19.88 -85.05 -11.93
C GLU A 243 -18.44 -84.56 -11.80
N ARG A 244 -18.04 -84.11 -10.60
CA ARG A 244 -16.66 -84.25 -10.11
C ARG A 244 -16.67 -84.55 -8.62
N THR A 245 -16.53 -85.84 -8.34
CA THR A 245 -16.05 -86.38 -7.07
C THR A 245 -14.59 -85.96 -6.87
N GLU A 246 -14.29 -85.12 -5.87
CA GLU A 246 -12.94 -85.06 -5.29
C GLU A 246 -13.03 -84.90 -3.78
N THR A 247 -12.77 -86.02 -3.13
CA THR A 247 -12.35 -86.17 -1.74
C THR A 247 -11.21 -85.22 -1.40
N LYS A 248 -11.38 -84.35 -0.40
CA LYS A 248 -10.26 -83.77 0.35
C LYS A 248 -10.54 -83.83 1.84
N GLN A 249 -9.73 -84.66 2.49
CA GLN A 249 -9.57 -84.80 3.92
C GLN A 249 -9.33 -83.42 4.55
N ALA A 250 -10.22 -83.00 5.46
CA ALA A 250 -9.94 -81.92 6.37
C ALA A 250 -9.03 -82.46 7.49
N MET A 251 -7.74 -82.12 7.38
CA MET A 251 -6.75 -82.24 8.43
C MET A 251 -7.23 -81.49 9.68
N HIS A 252 -7.07 -82.17 10.82
CA HIS A 252 -7.09 -81.60 12.16
C HIS A 252 -6.36 -80.24 12.23
N LEU A 253 -7.09 -79.16 12.43
CA LEU A 253 -6.57 -77.97 13.11
C LEU A 253 -7.19 -77.89 14.50
N LYS A 254 -6.36 -78.14 15.51
CA LYS A 254 -6.65 -77.87 16.91
C LYS A 254 -6.69 -76.35 17.09
N SER A 255 -7.84 -75.83 17.52
CA SER A 255 -7.98 -74.49 18.10
C SER A 255 -8.02 -74.62 19.63
N PRO A 256 -7.49 -73.65 20.40
CA PRO A 256 -7.16 -73.86 21.80
C PRO A 256 -8.38 -73.71 22.71
N ARG A 257 -8.57 -74.75 23.53
CA ARG A 257 -9.02 -74.76 24.92
C ARG A 257 -9.59 -73.42 25.44
N THR A 258 -10.91 -73.30 25.44
CA THR A 258 -11.64 -72.53 26.46
C THR A 258 -12.94 -73.28 26.80
N GLU A 259 -12.97 -73.84 28.00
CA GLU A 259 -14.10 -74.04 28.92
C GLU A 259 -15.55 -74.17 28.39
N GLU A 260 -15.79 -74.93 27.30
CA GLU A 260 -17.16 -75.27 26.84
C GLU A 260 -17.40 -76.77 26.65
N ASP A 261 -16.61 -77.64 27.31
CA ASP A 261 -16.69 -79.09 27.13
C ASP A 261 -17.69 -79.81 28.06
N GLU A 262 -18.43 -79.09 28.92
CA GLU A 262 -19.43 -79.70 29.82
C GLU A 262 -20.86 -79.77 29.24
N LEU A 263 -21.13 -79.12 28.11
CA LEU A 263 -22.49 -79.10 27.50
C LEU A 263 -22.63 -79.96 26.24
N SER A 264 -21.52 -80.48 25.69
CA SER A 264 -21.54 -81.34 24.49
C SER A 264 -22.07 -82.76 24.79
N GLY A 265 -21.77 -83.30 25.97
CA GLY A 265 -22.17 -84.64 26.40
C GLY A 265 -23.68 -84.85 26.54
N ASN A 266 -24.46 -83.77 26.71
CA ASN A 266 -25.93 -83.84 26.85
C ASN A 266 -26.69 -83.87 25.51
N LYS A 267 -26.04 -83.57 24.37
CA LYS A 267 -26.73 -83.55 23.07
C LYS A 267 -26.98 -84.95 22.52
N ASP A 268 -26.04 -85.87 22.74
CA ASP A 268 -26.15 -87.24 22.25
C ASP A 268 -27.08 -88.08 23.14
N SER A 269 -27.02 -87.90 24.46
CA SER A 269 -27.99 -88.52 25.40
C SER A 269 -29.43 -88.06 25.12
N TYR A 270 -29.64 -86.78 24.83
CA TYR A 270 -30.94 -86.22 24.46
C TYR A 270 -31.51 -86.80 23.16
N ARG A 271 -30.69 -86.97 22.13
CA ARG A 271 -31.10 -87.56 20.85
C ARG A 271 -31.48 -89.03 21.02
N GLU A 272 -30.73 -89.75 21.85
CA GLU A 272 -31.03 -91.15 22.18
C GLU A 272 -32.33 -91.27 22.97
N GLU A 273 -32.57 -90.42 23.97
CA GLU A 273 -33.80 -90.39 24.76
C GLU A 273 -35.04 -90.04 23.91
N LEU A 274 -34.94 -89.08 22.97
CA LEU A 274 -36.00 -88.80 22.01
C LEU A 274 -36.34 -90.02 21.15
N SER A 275 -35.32 -90.73 20.66
CA SER A 275 -35.53 -91.93 19.84
C SER A 275 -36.17 -93.07 20.64
N GLN A 276 -35.87 -93.16 21.94
CA GLN A 276 -36.49 -94.13 22.84
C GLN A 276 -37.95 -93.76 23.13
N MET A 277 -38.24 -92.47 23.32
CA MET A 277 -39.60 -92.00 23.59
C MET A 277 -40.50 -92.11 22.35
N GLU A 278 -39.98 -91.85 21.15
CA GLU A 278 -40.70 -92.05 19.88
C GLU A 278 -41.06 -93.53 19.69
N LYS A 279 -40.13 -94.45 19.97
CA LYS A 279 -40.38 -95.89 19.94
C LYS A 279 -41.43 -96.31 20.98
N ALA A 280 -41.33 -95.79 22.21
CA ALA A 280 -42.29 -96.08 23.28
C ALA A 280 -43.71 -95.60 22.92
N TYR A 281 -43.83 -94.41 22.31
CA TYR A 281 -45.09 -93.87 21.83
C TYR A 281 -45.71 -94.73 20.72
N ILE A 282 -44.91 -95.14 19.72
CA ILE A 282 -45.38 -96.02 18.64
C ILE A 282 -45.85 -97.37 19.19
N CYS A 283 -45.13 -97.96 20.15
CA CYS A 283 -45.53 -99.21 20.81
C CYS A 283 -46.85 -99.04 21.58
N ALA A 284 -46.98 -98.00 22.41
CA ALA A 284 -48.20 -97.73 23.17
C ALA A 284 -49.41 -97.48 22.26
N GLN A 285 -49.23 -96.76 21.15
CA GLN A 285 -50.30 -96.52 20.19
C GLN A 285 -50.74 -97.82 19.49
N ARG A 286 -49.80 -98.74 19.21
CA ARG A 286 -50.09 -100.06 18.63
C ARG A 286 -50.86 -100.96 19.60
N GLU A 287 -50.49 -100.96 20.87
CA GLU A 287 -51.22 -101.67 21.92
C GLU A 287 -52.65 -101.14 22.05
N LEU A 288 -52.84 -99.82 22.05
CA LEU A 288 -54.17 -99.20 22.15
C LEU A 288 -55.08 -99.60 20.97
N ILE A 289 -54.55 -99.62 19.74
CA ILE A 289 -55.28 -100.08 18.55
C ILE A 289 -55.66 -101.56 18.69
N THR A 290 -54.76 -102.39 19.21
CA THR A 290 -54.99 -103.83 19.37
C THR A 290 -56.09 -104.10 20.39
N MET A 291 -56.06 -103.43 21.55
CA MET A 291 -57.11 -103.53 22.56
C MET A 291 -58.46 -103.00 22.04
N SER A 292 -58.46 -101.90 21.26
CA SER A 292 -59.69 -101.39 20.64
C SER A 292 -60.29 -102.42 19.67
N ALA A 293 -59.46 -103.06 18.84
CA ALA A 293 -59.92 -104.09 17.90
C ALA A 293 -60.48 -105.33 18.62
N GLU A 294 -59.89 -105.73 19.75
CA GLU A 294 -60.42 -106.81 20.58
C GLU A 294 -61.78 -106.46 21.20
N VAL A 295 -61.93 -105.24 21.73
CA VAL A 295 -63.21 -104.76 22.26
C VAL A 295 -64.29 -104.70 21.17
N ASP A 296 -63.96 -104.16 19.99
CA ASP A 296 -64.89 -104.10 18.86
C ASP A 296 -65.26 -105.51 18.35
N GLY A 297 -64.29 -106.43 18.31
CA GLY A 297 -64.52 -107.84 18.00
C GLY A 297 -65.46 -108.51 19.00
N ASN A 298 -65.26 -108.29 20.29
CA ASN A 298 -66.15 -108.78 21.34
C ASN A 298 -67.55 -108.17 21.23
N CYS A 299 -67.67 -106.86 20.95
CA CYS A 299 -68.95 -106.21 20.70
C CYS A 299 -69.66 -106.78 19.45
N ALA A 300 -68.94 -107.10 18.40
CA ALA A 300 -69.49 -107.73 17.20
C ALA A 300 -69.99 -109.15 17.48
N ALA A 301 -69.23 -109.93 18.25
CA ALA A 301 -69.64 -111.26 18.72
C ALA A 301 -70.90 -111.19 19.60
N LEU A 302 -70.99 -110.20 20.50
CA LEU A 302 -72.16 -109.96 21.34
C LEU A 302 -73.39 -109.58 20.49
N LYS A 303 -73.23 -108.68 19.50
CA LYS A 303 -74.29 -108.33 18.54
C LYS A 303 -74.72 -109.54 17.72
N TRP A 304 -73.79 -110.41 17.31
CA TRP A 304 -74.12 -111.66 16.61
C TRP A 304 -74.90 -112.61 17.51
N ALA A 305 -74.46 -112.82 18.75
CA ALA A 305 -75.16 -113.66 19.73
C ALA A 305 -76.57 -113.12 20.04
N GLN A 306 -76.74 -111.80 20.13
CA GLN A 306 -78.05 -111.17 20.29
C GLN A 306 -78.96 -111.39 19.07
N ARG A 307 -78.43 -111.32 17.84
CA ARG A 307 -79.19 -111.63 16.62
C ARG A 307 -79.55 -113.11 16.55
N ALA A 308 -78.64 -114.00 16.92
CA ALA A 308 -78.89 -115.44 17.00
C ALA A 308 -79.97 -115.76 18.06
N LEU A 309 -79.91 -115.13 19.23
CA LEU A 309 -80.97 -115.23 20.26
C LEU A 309 -82.32 -114.74 19.76
N LYS A 310 -82.34 -113.66 18.96
CA LYS A 310 -83.58 -113.13 18.36
C LYS A 310 -84.15 -114.09 17.31
N ALA A 311 -83.29 -114.67 16.46
CA ALA A 311 -83.66 -115.68 15.48
C ALA A 311 -84.18 -116.99 16.13
N ILE A 312 -83.66 -117.35 17.31
CA ILE A 312 -84.15 -118.50 18.09
C ILE A 312 -85.48 -118.17 18.78
N LYS A 313 -85.70 -116.92 19.22
CA LYS A 313 -86.99 -116.46 19.77
C LYS A 313 -88.13 -116.41 18.74
N GLU A 314 -87.82 -116.31 17.45
CA GLU A 314 -88.81 -116.28 16.36
C GLU A 314 -89.30 -117.68 15.93
N ASN A 315 -88.71 -118.76 16.48
CA ASN A 315 -89.17 -120.14 16.30
C ASN A 315 -89.75 -120.71 17.61
N GLN A 316 -91.07 -120.71 17.76
CA GLN A 316 -91.85 -121.37 18.83
C GLN A 316 -92.00 -122.89 18.49
N GLU A 317 -91.99 -123.90 19.37
CA GLU A 317 -92.16 -124.11 20.82
C GLU A 317 -91.20 -125.23 21.32
N GLU A 318 -91.11 -125.40 22.65
CA GLU A 318 -90.31 -126.38 23.43
C GLU A 318 -88.85 -126.02 23.79
N ALA A 319 -88.67 -125.27 24.89
CA ALA A 319 -87.77 -125.61 26.01
C ALA A 319 -87.57 -124.42 26.98
N GLU A 320 -88.57 -124.12 27.82
CA GLU A 320 -88.44 -123.13 28.90
C GLU A 320 -87.28 -123.47 29.87
N ASP A 321 -86.98 -124.76 30.08
CA ASP A 321 -85.89 -125.20 30.96
C ASP A 321 -84.48 -125.03 30.37
N LYS A 322 -84.32 -124.93 29.05
CA LYS A 322 -83.01 -124.62 28.43
C LYS A 322 -82.78 -123.11 28.40
N LEU A 323 -83.84 -122.35 28.18
CA LEU A 323 -83.82 -120.88 28.19
C LEU A 323 -83.50 -120.33 29.59
N GLN A 324 -84.06 -120.92 30.65
CA GLN A 324 -83.76 -120.51 32.03
C GLN A 324 -82.28 -120.73 32.38
N ARG A 325 -81.70 -121.88 31.97
CA ARG A 325 -80.27 -122.18 32.18
C ARG A 325 -79.36 -121.23 31.40
N HIS A 326 -79.71 -120.90 30.15
CA HIS A 326 -78.96 -119.94 29.36
C HIS A 326 -79.08 -118.50 29.89
N ALA A 327 -80.24 -118.11 30.43
CA ALA A 327 -80.43 -116.82 31.07
C ALA A 327 -79.54 -116.67 32.31
N THR A 328 -79.44 -117.72 33.14
CA THR A 328 -78.51 -117.71 34.29
C THR A 328 -77.05 -117.65 33.84
N THR A 329 -76.66 -118.36 32.77
CA THR A 329 -75.27 -118.27 32.25
C THR A 329 -74.96 -116.87 31.71
N VAL A 330 -75.90 -116.22 31.01
CA VAL A 330 -75.73 -114.86 30.50
C VAL A 330 -75.70 -113.84 31.64
N GLN A 331 -76.44 -114.08 32.72
CA GLN A 331 -76.44 -113.22 33.90
C GLN A 331 -75.16 -113.35 34.72
N GLU A 332 -74.59 -114.56 34.81
CA GLU A 332 -73.24 -114.79 35.33
C GLU A 332 -72.19 -114.08 34.46
N GLN A 333 -72.27 -114.20 33.13
CA GLN A 333 -71.37 -113.48 32.21
C GLN A 333 -71.51 -111.95 32.28
N LEU A 334 -72.73 -111.44 32.49
CA LEU A 334 -72.95 -110.01 32.73
C LEU A 334 -72.38 -109.58 34.09
N HIS A 335 -72.41 -110.45 35.09
CA HIS A 335 -71.80 -110.17 36.38
C HIS A 335 -70.27 -110.17 36.28
N THR A 336 -69.67 -111.14 35.59
CA THR A 336 -68.22 -111.16 35.34
C THR A 336 -67.80 -109.93 34.53
N LEU A 337 -68.53 -109.58 33.46
CA LEU A 337 -68.24 -108.37 32.69
C LEU A 337 -68.41 -107.08 33.51
N ARG A 338 -69.40 -107.01 34.41
CA ARG A 338 -69.53 -105.87 35.34
C ARG A 338 -68.37 -105.81 36.32
N CYS A 339 -67.92 -106.95 36.84
CA CYS A 339 -66.73 -107.02 37.68
C CYS A 339 -65.48 -106.59 36.91
N ASP A 340 -65.31 -107.01 35.66
CA ASP A 340 -64.20 -106.60 34.79
C ASP A 340 -64.25 -105.10 34.48
N ILE A 341 -65.44 -104.52 34.25
CA ILE A 341 -65.62 -103.07 34.06
C ILE A 341 -65.22 -102.30 35.33
N VAL A 342 -65.64 -102.79 36.51
CA VAL A 342 -65.24 -102.16 37.78
C VAL A 342 -63.74 -102.31 38.02
N GLN A 343 -63.15 -103.45 37.67
CA GLN A 343 -61.72 -103.72 37.83
C GLN A 343 -60.85 -102.89 36.87
N THR A 344 -61.29 -102.72 35.62
CA THR A 344 -60.64 -101.84 34.64
C THR A 344 -60.75 -100.37 35.05
N GLN A 345 -61.90 -99.91 35.54
CA GLN A 345 -62.08 -98.55 36.04
C GLN A 345 -61.30 -98.27 37.34
N ALA A 346 -61.23 -99.23 38.26
CA ALA A 346 -60.56 -99.03 39.55
C ALA A 346 -59.04 -99.18 39.47
N HIS A 347 -58.51 -100.02 38.57
CA HIS A 347 -57.08 -100.37 38.55
C HIS A 347 -56.36 -100.06 37.24
N GLN A 348 -56.98 -100.27 36.07
CA GLN A 348 -56.31 -100.09 34.78
C GLN A 348 -56.37 -98.64 34.25
N LEU A 349 -57.51 -97.97 34.38
CA LEU A 349 -57.67 -96.59 33.93
C LEU A 349 -56.79 -95.59 34.73
N PRO A 350 -56.72 -95.66 36.07
CA PRO A 350 -55.85 -94.75 36.83
C PRO A 350 -54.37 -95.01 36.58
N SER A 351 -53.96 -96.27 36.35
CA SER A 351 -52.57 -96.60 36.01
C SER A 351 -52.18 -96.12 34.61
N LEU A 352 -53.08 -96.21 33.63
CA LEU A 352 -52.87 -95.65 32.29
C LEU A 352 -52.84 -94.11 32.31
N LEU A 353 -53.70 -93.45 33.08
CA LEU A 353 -53.67 -91.99 33.24
C LEU A 353 -52.42 -91.52 33.99
N GLN A 354 -51.96 -92.26 34.99
CA GLN A 354 -50.66 -92.00 35.64
C GLN A 354 -49.49 -92.25 34.69
N ALA A 355 -49.56 -93.24 33.80
CA ALA A 355 -48.54 -93.48 32.78
C ALA A 355 -48.51 -92.36 31.72
N GLY A 356 -49.68 -91.92 31.22
CA GLY A 356 -49.80 -90.80 30.30
C GLY A 356 -49.39 -89.46 30.92
N GLY A 357 -49.75 -89.22 32.19
CA GLY A 357 -49.31 -88.06 32.96
C GLY A 357 -47.78 -88.06 33.19
N ARG A 358 -47.19 -89.23 33.48
CA ARG A 358 -45.72 -89.38 33.56
C ARG A 358 -45.04 -89.15 32.22
N ALA A 359 -45.64 -89.60 31.11
CA ALA A 359 -45.11 -89.37 29.76
C ALA A 359 -45.13 -87.87 29.39
N TYR A 360 -46.21 -87.15 29.70
CA TYR A 360 -46.27 -85.70 29.50
C TYR A 360 -45.27 -84.95 30.38
N LEU A 361 -45.12 -85.38 31.64
CA LEU A 361 -44.12 -84.83 32.55
C LEU A 361 -42.68 -85.14 32.10
N SER A 362 -42.43 -86.24 31.41
CA SER A 362 -41.11 -86.53 30.80
C SER A 362 -40.85 -85.74 29.52
N CYS A 363 -41.88 -85.28 28.80
CA CYS A 363 -41.72 -84.38 27.65
C CYS A 363 -41.37 -82.94 28.05
N LEU A 364 -41.77 -82.48 29.24
CA LEU A 364 -41.53 -81.11 29.70
C LEU A 364 -40.03 -80.73 29.78
N PRO A 365 -39.15 -81.56 30.39
CA PRO A 365 -37.70 -81.30 30.38
C PRO A 365 -37.09 -81.21 28.98
N ILE A 366 -37.62 -82.00 28.03
CA ILE A 366 -37.15 -82.02 26.64
C ILE A 366 -37.51 -80.70 25.94
N LEU A 367 -38.76 -80.25 26.06
CA LEU A 367 -39.21 -78.95 25.54
C LEU A 367 -38.48 -77.79 26.22
N GLN A 368 -38.25 -77.87 27.53
CA GLN A 368 -37.48 -76.88 28.26
C GLN A 368 -36.02 -76.83 27.79
N GLY A 369 -35.41 -77.99 27.51
CA GLY A 369 -34.08 -78.10 26.92
C GLY A 369 -34.00 -77.44 25.54
N GLN A 370 -34.98 -77.68 24.66
CA GLN A 370 -35.03 -77.04 23.34
C GLN A 370 -35.19 -75.52 23.44
N LEU A 371 -36.10 -75.04 24.28
CA LEU A 371 -36.29 -73.61 24.51
C LEU A 371 -35.04 -72.96 25.11
N SER A 372 -34.32 -73.65 26.01
CA SER A 372 -33.05 -73.14 26.54
C SER A 372 -31.93 -73.09 25.49
N LEU A 373 -31.90 -74.04 24.54
CA LEU A 373 -30.92 -74.07 23.47
C LEU A 373 -31.19 -72.95 22.46
N GLU A 374 -32.46 -72.73 22.09
CA GLU A 374 -32.85 -71.59 21.26
C GLU A 374 -32.60 -70.24 21.94
N ALA A 375 -32.88 -70.14 23.25
CA ALA A 375 -32.56 -68.93 24.02
C ALA A 375 -31.05 -68.65 24.03
N ALA A 376 -30.22 -69.68 24.24
CA ALA A 376 -28.75 -69.55 24.19
C ALA A 376 -28.26 -69.15 22.80
N ARG A 377 -28.85 -69.72 21.74
CA ARG A 377 -28.55 -69.38 20.35
C ARG A 377 -28.90 -67.92 20.04
N LEU A 378 -30.09 -67.47 20.41
CA LEU A 378 -30.53 -66.09 20.21
C LEU A 378 -29.66 -65.11 21.00
N GLN A 379 -29.26 -65.47 22.22
CA GLN A 379 -28.36 -64.64 23.03
C GLN A 379 -26.96 -64.54 22.39
N TYR A 380 -26.45 -65.63 21.82
CA TYR A 380 -25.20 -65.60 21.05
C TYR A 380 -25.30 -64.69 19.82
N ILE A 381 -26.39 -64.79 19.04
CA ILE A 381 -26.62 -63.92 17.87
C ILE A 381 -26.74 -62.46 18.30
N ALA A 382 -27.48 -62.17 19.38
CA ALA A 382 -27.63 -60.81 19.90
C ALA A 382 -26.28 -60.20 20.30
N ARG A 383 -25.41 -60.97 20.98
CA ARG A 383 -24.04 -60.52 21.32
C ARG A 383 -23.21 -60.22 20.07
N ARG A 384 -23.25 -61.09 19.06
CA ARG A 384 -22.54 -60.87 17.78
C ARG A 384 -23.06 -59.65 17.02
N GLN A 385 -24.36 -59.41 17.05
CA GLN A 385 -24.97 -58.23 16.46
C GLN A 385 -24.55 -56.94 17.18
N GLU A 386 -24.46 -56.97 18.52
CA GLU A 386 -23.98 -55.84 19.31
C GLU A 386 -22.49 -55.55 19.01
N GLU A 387 -21.64 -56.58 18.96
CA GLU A 387 -20.24 -56.47 18.52
C GLU A 387 -20.16 -55.84 17.11
N ALA A 388 -20.97 -56.32 16.16
CA ALA A 388 -21.00 -55.78 14.81
C ALA A 388 -21.46 -54.31 14.76
N ALA A 389 -22.49 -53.97 15.54
CA ALA A 389 -23.01 -52.61 15.64
C ALA A 389 -21.96 -51.65 16.21
N THR A 390 -21.23 -52.06 17.26
CA THR A 390 -20.17 -51.22 17.85
C THR A 390 -19.04 -50.93 16.86
N TRP A 391 -18.65 -51.92 16.04
CA TRP A 391 -17.68 -51.75 14.95
C TRP A 391 -18.17 -50.74 13.91
N LEU A 392 -19.38 -50.91 13.40
CA LEU A 392 -19.95 -50.03 12.38
C LEU A 392 -20.15 -48.61 12.89
N VAL A 393 -20.63 -48.44 14.13
CA VAL A 393 -20.77 -47.12 14.77
C VAL A 393 -19.40 -46.47 14.95
N GLY A 394 -18.38 -47.23 15.35
CA GLY A 394 -17.01 -46.74 15.46
C GLY A 394 -16.46 -46.25 14.12
N GLN A 395 -16.56 -47.05 13.07
CA GLN A 395 -16.12 -46.69 11.72
C GLN A 395 -16.89 -45.49 11.17
N HIS A 396 -18.22 -45.49 11.29
CA HIS A 396 -19.07 -44.40 10.83
C HIS A 396 -18.75 -43.09 11.54
N SER A 397 -18.60 -43.11 12.87
CA SER A 397 -18.26 -41.91 13.64
C SER A 397 -16.91 -41.29 13.26
N ARG A 398 -15.91 -42.12 12.94
CA ARG A 398 -14.60 -41.65 12.46
C ARG A 398 -14.70 -40.96 11.10
N LEU A 399 -15.43 -41.56 10.16
CA LEU A 399 -15.67 -40.98 8.84
C LEU A 399 -16.50 -39.70 8.91
N ASP A 400 -17.51 -39.66 9.78
CA ASP A 400 -18.33 -38.48 10.00
C ASP A 400 -17.52 -37.33 10.61
N LEU A 401 -16.65 -37.61 11.59
CA LEU A 401 -15.76 -36.60 12.15
C LEU A 401 -14.83 -36.01 11.09
N LEU A 402 -14.21 -36.86 10.27
CA LEU A 402 -13.36 -36.42 9.16
C LEU A 402 -14.16 -35.56 8.15
N ALA A 403 -15.37 -35.99 7.80
CA ALA A 403 -16.24 -35.24 6.90
C ALA A 403 -16.69 -33.89 7.49
N LEU A 404 -16.98 -33.84 8.80
CA LEU A 404 -17.34 -32.61 9.50
C LEU A 404 -16.18 -31.63 9.54
N GLN A 405 -14.96 -32.11 9.80
CA GLN A 405 -13.77 -31.27 9.83
C GLN A 405 -13.46 -30.68 8.45
N LEU A 406 -13.51 -31.49 7.38
CA LEU A 406 -13.35 -30.98 6.02
C LEU A 406 -14.44 -29.96 5.63
N LYS A 407 -15.68 -30.16 6.10
CA LYS A 407 -16.77 -29.18 5.88
C LYS A 407 -16.54 -27.89 6.64
N GLN A 408 -15.99 -27.95 7.85
CA GLN A 408 -15.65 -26.76 8.62
C GLN A 408 -14.52 -25.98 7.95
N GLU A 409 -13.43 -26.65 7.59
CA GLU A 409 -12.31 -26.03 6.86
C GLU A 409 -12.79 -25.38 5.56
N ARG A 410 -13.68 -26.05 4.81
CA ARG A 410 -14.26 -25.46 3.60
C ARG A 410 -15.01 -24.16 3.88
N LYS A 411 -15.81 -24.11 4.95
CA LYS A 411 -16.53 -22.88 5.33
C LYS A 411 -15.58 -21.77 5.72
N GLU A 412 -14.55 -22.07 6.51
CA GLU A 412 -13.54 -21.09 6.92
C GLU A 412 -12.78 -20.55 5.71
N LEU A 413 -12.41 -21.41 4.75
CA LEU A 413 -11.79 -20.99 3.49
C LEU A 413 -12.74 -20.15 2.63
N ASP A 414 -14.01 -20.56 2.50
CA ASP A 414 -15.02 -19.80 1.75
C ASP A 414 -15.23 -18.39 2.37
N GLU A 415 -15.23 -18.29 3.71
CA GLU A 415 -15.28 -17.01 4.44
C GLU A 415 -14.04 -16.16 4.18
N MET A 416 -12.84 -16.74 4.26
CA MET A 416 -11.59 -16.04 3.96
C MET A 416 -11.55 -15.52 2.52
N VAL A 417 -12.03 -16.31 1.56
CA VAL A 417 -12.17 -15.89 0.15
C VAL A 417 -13.12 -14.69 0.05
N ALA A 418 -14.28 -14.73 0.69
CA ALA A 418 -15.22 -13.61 0.69
C ALA A 418 -14.61 -12.33 1.27
N TRP A 419 -13.89 -12.42 2.40
CA TRP A 419 -13.17 -11.28 2.98
C TRP A 419 -12.11 -10.71 2.04
N LEU A 420 -11.35 -11.58 1.35
CA LEU A 420 -10.35 -11.14 0.37
C LEU A 420 -10.98 -10.46 -0.84
N GLU A 421 -12.11 -10.98 -1.34
CA GLU A 421 -12.87 -10.37 -2.44
C GLU A 421 -13.41 -8.98 -2.04
N GLU A 422 -13.94 -8.84 -0.82
CA GLU A 422 -14.39 -7.54 -0.29
C GLU A 422 -13.23 -6.53 -0.23
N ILE A 423 -12.08 -6.94 0.32
CA ILE A 423 -10.88 -6.08 0.34
C ILE A 423 -10.44 -5.71 -1.07
N GLU A 424 -10.43 -6.66 -2.00
CA GLU A 424 -10.04 -6.41 -3.39
C GLU A 424 -10.99 -5.41 -4.06
N THR A 425 -12.30 -5.54 -3.86
CA THR A 425 -13.29 -4.60 -4.39
C THR A 425 -13.11 -3.20 -3.79
N ALA A 426 -12.94 -3.08 -2.47
CA ALA A 426 -12.71 -1.81 -1.80
C ALA A 426 -11.41 -1.13 -2.27
N LEU A 427 -10.33 -1.91 -2.47
CA LEU A 427 -9.07 -1.40 -3.02
C LEU A 427 -9.22 -0.94 -4.47
N ARG A 428 -9.96 -1.68 -5.31
CA ARG A 428 -10.27 -1.27 -6.68
C ARG A 428 -11.08 0.03 -6.70
N GLU A 429 -12.09 0.18 -5.85
CA GLU A 429 -12.86 1.43 -5.74
C GLU A 429 -12.01 2.61 -5.23
N ALA A 430 -11.12 2.38 -4.27
CA ALA A 430 -10.20 3.40 -3.80
C ALA A 430 -9.22 3.82 -4.91
N GLN A 431 -8.73 2.86 -5.70
CA GLN A 431 -7.89 3.11 -6.85
C GLN A 431 -8.62 3.93 -7.93
N THR A 432 -9.87 3.60 -8.25
CA THR A 432 -10.65 4.39 -9.22
C THR A 432 -10.90 5.80 -8.72
N LYS A 433 -11.25 5.99 -7.45
CA LYS A 433 -11.41 7.33 -6.84
C LYS A 433 -10.11 8.15 -6.87
N LEU A 434 -8.98 7.53 -6.56
CA LEU A 434 -7.67 8.18 -6.65
C LEU A 434 -7.33 8.55 -8.10
N GLN A 435 -7.65 7.67 -9.05
CA GLN A 435 -7.45 7.94 -10.46
C GLN A 435 -8.33 9.10 -10.95
N GLU A 436 -9.62 9.13 -10.56
CA GLU A 436 -10.53 10.24 -10.84
C GLU A 436 -10.05 11.56 -10.24
N GLN A 437 -9.59 11.56 -8.99
CA GLN A 437 -8.99 12.74 -8.35
C GLN A 437 -7.74 13.20 -9.10
N HIS A 438 -6.85 12.27 -9.46
CA HIS A 438 -5.65 12.57 -10.23
C HIS A 438 -6.02 13.20 -11.58
N ASP A 439 -7.00 12.64 -12.29
CA ASP A 439 -7.45 13.15 -13.58
C ASP A 439 -8.14 14.50 -13.44
N TYR A 440 -8.91 14.74 -12.38
CA TYR A 440 -9.47 16.06 -12.04
C TYR A 440 -8.38 17.12 -11.82
N PHE A 441 -7.31 16.81 -11.07
CA PHE A 441 -6.18 17.73 -10.89
C PHE A 441 -5.37 17.94 -12.19
N ARG A 442 -5.25 16.88 -13.01
CA ARG A 442 -4.65 17.00 -14.35
C ARG A 442 -5.48 17.95 -15.22
N ASP A 443 -6.80 17.83 -15.22
CA ASP A 443 -7.68 18.70 -16.01
C ASP A 443 -7.74 20.13 -15.46
N ALA A 444 -7.67 20.33 -14.13
CA ALA A 444 -7.56 21.65 -13.53
C ALA A 444 -6.26 22.37 -13.92
N SER A 445 -5.14 21.65 -13.99
CA SER A 445 -3.87 22.20 -14.50
C SER A 445 -3.90 22.46 -16.02
N VAL A 446 -4.69 21.70 -16.79
CA VAL A 446 -4.94 21.96 -18.22
C VAL A 446 -5.92 23.12 -18.45
N SER A 447 -6.89 23.35 -17.55
CA SER A 447 -7.82 24.49 -17.59
C SER A 447 -7.13 25.83 -17.29
N GLN A 448 -5.92 25.80 -16.71
CA GLN A 448 -5.04 26.97 -16.62
C GLN A 448 -4.50 27.42 -18.00
N LYS A 449 -4.91 26.80 -19.11
CA LYS A 449 -4.69 27.29 -20.49
C LYS A 449 -5.42 28.60 -20.82
N GLY A 450 -6.31 29.10 -19.96
CA GLY A 450 -6.97 30.40 -20.15
C GLY A 450 -6.05 31.61 -19.98
N CYS A 451 -4.93 31.46 -19.27
CA CYS A 451 -3.85 32.45 -19.26
C CYS A 451 -2.55 31.74 -19.57
N GLN A 452 -2.17 31.70 -20.85
CA GLN A 452 -0.75 31.80 -21.14
C GLN A 452 -0.29 33.09 -20.47
N ARG A 453 0.32 32.97 -19.28
CA ARG A 453 0.90 34.12 -18.56
C ARG A 453 2.13 34.54 -19.36
N THR A 454 1.90 35.23 -20.47
CA THR A 454 2.97 35.71 -21.34
C THR A 454 3.77 36.77 -20.62
N GLN A 455 3.16 37.47 -19.65
CA GLN A 455 3.77 38.53 -18.86
C GLN A 455 4.23 38.04 -17.47
N ILE A 456 5.38 38.56 -17.04
CA ILE A 456 5.96 38.30 -15.72
C ILE A 456 5.11 39.02 -14.67
N GLU A 457 4.58 38.27 -13.70
CA GLU A 457 3.86 38.87 -12.58
C GLU A 457 4.80 39.74 -11.74
N PRO A 458 4.40 40.97 -11.36
CA PRO A 458 5.23 41.89 -10.59
C PRO A 458 5.60 41.37 -9.18
N ARG A 459 4.95 40.30 -8.71
CA ARG A 459 5.24 39.63 -7.44
C ARG A 459 6.37 38.61 -7.54
N ASP A 460 6.69 38.14 -8.74
CA ASP A 460 7.76 37.15 -8.96
C ASP A 460 9.12 37.85 -9.06
N LEU A 461 9.66 38.20 -7.89
CA LEU A 461 10.95 38.87 -7.76
C LEU A 461 12.11 38.06 -8.37
N SER A 462 11.97 36.74 -8.48
CA SER A 462 13.02 35.87 -9.00
C SER A 462 13.19 36.02 -10.51
N THR A 463 12.07 36.04 -11.23
CA THR A 463 12.05 36.18 -12.69
C THR A 463 12.27 37.62 -13.13
N ILE A 464 11.87 38.59 -12.31
CA ILE A 464 12.24 40.01 -12.46
C ILE A 464 13.76 40.18 -12.40
N ARG A 465 14.42 39.60 -11.39
CA ARG A 465 15.89 39.67 -11.28
C ARG A 465 16.60 39.00 -12.45
N LEU A 466 16.09 37.86 -12.90
CA LEU A 466 16.61 37.18 -14.09
C LEU A 466 16.46 38.03 -15.35
N TRP A 467 15.32 38.72 -15.50
CA TRP A 467 15.11 39.68 -16.58
C TRP A 467 16.10 40.84 -16.52
N ASP A 468 16.28 41.45 -15.34
CA ASP A 468 17.22 42.55 -15.12
C ASP A 468 18.68 42.12 -15.43
N MET A 469 19.08 40.90 -15.05
CA MET A 469 20.42 40.36 -15.35
C MET A 469 20.64 40.08 -16.83
N LEU A 470 19.61 39.66 -17.57
CA LEU A 470 19.73 39.28 -18.99
C LEU A 470 19.55 40.46 -19.96
N VAL A 471 18.72 41.45 -19.60
CA VAL A 471 18.36 42.57 -20.50
C VAL A 471 19.06 43.88 -20.10
N GLY A 472 19.41 44.04 -18.83
CA GLY A 472 19.99 45.28 -18.28
C GLY A 472 18.93 46.36 -18.06
N GLN A 473 19.22 47.32 -17.16
CA GLN A 473 18.30 48.41 -16.81
C GLN A 473 18.20 49.51 -17.89
N ASP A 474 19.10 49.53 -18.87
CA ASP A 474 19.29 50.66 -19.81
C ASP A 474 18.36 50.64 -21.04
N ARG A 475 17.41 49.70 -21.14
CA ARG A 475 16.45 49.65 -22.25
C ARG A 475 15.07 50.11 -21.79
N GLU A 476 14.84 51.42 -21.85
CA GLU A 476 13.58 52.07 -21.47
C GLU A 476 12.35 51.71 -22.33
N GLU A 477 12.48 50.87 -23.37
CA GLU A 477 11.43 50.67 -24.38
C GLU A 477 10.52 49.44 -24.19
N HIS A 478 10.70 48.63 -23.14
CA HIS A 478 9.88 47.43 -22.93
C HIS A 478 8.89 47.58 -21.77
N LEU A 479 7.75 48.21 -22.08
CA LEU A 479 6.59 48.39 -21.17
C LEU A 479 6.03 47.08 -20.59
N PHE A 480 6.34 45.92 -21.19
CA PHE A 480 5.88 44.61 -20.73
C PHE A 480 7.02 43.60 -20.66
N ARG A 481 7.25 43.07 -19.46
CA ARG A 481 8.21 41.99 -19.20
C ARG A 481 7.55 40.65 -19.53
N SER A 482 8.12 39.86 -20.45
CA SER A 482 7.55 38.58 -20.87
C SER A 482 8.50 37.40 -20.63
N TYR A 483 7.93 36.23 -20.31
CA TYR A 483 8.71 34.99 -20.17
C TYR A 483 9.36 34.56 -21.50
N GLU A 484 8.71 34.87 -22.62
CA GLU A 484 9.24 34.62 -23.96
C GLU A 484 10.50 35.46 -24.24
N SER A 485 10.53 36.72 -23.80
CA SER A 485 11.72 37.57 -23.94
C SER A 485 12.92 37.03 -23.16
N ILE A 486 12.70 36.50 -21.95
CA ILE A 486 13.74 35.83 -21.16
C ILE A 486 14.25 34.60 -21.90
N ALA A 487 13.35 33.77 -22.43
CA ALA A 487 13.73 32.55 -23.15
C ALA A 487 14.59 32.85 -24.40
N VAL A 488 14.25 33.91 -25.14
CA VAL A 488 15.02 34.37 -26.30
C VAL A 488 16.41 34.85 -25.89
N GLN A 489 16.52 35.67 -24.84
CA GLN A 489 17.81 36.16 -24.36
C GLN A 489 18.69 35.06 -23.75
N ALA A 490 18.09 34.12 -23.00
CA ALA A 490 18.80 32.96 -22.48
C ALA A 490 19.31 32.06 -23.62
N SER A 491 18.51 31.86 -24.68
CA SER A 491 18.92 31.11 -25.86
C SER A 491 20.08 31.77 -26.59
N ARG A 492 20.06 33.11 -26.69
CA ARG A 492 21.17 33.89 -27.24
C ARG A 492 22.45 33.74 -26.41
N LEU A 493 22.34 33.84 -25.09
CA LEU A 493 23.49 33.64 -24.19
C LEU A 493 24.12 32.25 -24.35
N VAL A 494 23.30 31.20 -24.49
CA VAL A 494 23.78 29.84 -24.74
C VAL A 494 24.48 29.73 -26.10
N GLN A 495 23.98 30.42 -27.13
CA GLN A 495 24.64 30.46 -28.44
C GLN A 495 25.98 31.21 -28.35
N ASP A 496 26.03 32.34 -27.64
CA ASP A 496 27.24 33.13 -27.44
C ASP A 496 28.28 32.33 -26.63
N GLN A 497 27.86 31.59 -25.60
CA GLN A 497 28.73 30.67 -24.85
C GLN A 497 29.31 29.61 -25.76
N ARG A 498 28.49 28.93 -26.57
CA ARG A 498 28.96 27.91 -27.52
C ARG A 498 29.92 28.49 -28.55
N MET A 499 29.67 29.72 -29.00
CA MET A 499 30.55 30.43 -29.93
C MET A 499 31.90 30.75 -29.30
N LEU A 500 31.92 31.23 -28.05
CA LEU A 500 33.14 31.49 -27.29
C LEU A 500 33.91 30.21 -26.97
N GLU A 501 33.22 29.14 -26.57
CA GLU A 501 33.83 27.83 -26.36
C GLU A 501 34.44 27.29 -27.65
N ALA A 502 33.77 27.46 -28.79
CA ALA A 502 34.32 27.09 -30.10
C ALA A 502 35.53 27.96 -30.49
N GLN A 503 35.53 29.26 -30.15
CA GLN A 503 36.69 30.14 -30.35
C GLN A 503 37.88 29.77 -29.45
N LEU A 504 37.63 29.36 -28.21
CA LEU A 504 38.65 28.91 -27.27
C LEU A 504 39.19 27.51 -27.61
N ALA A 505 38.34 26.63 -28.11
CA ALA A 505 38.73 25.30 -28.58
C ALA A 505 39.44 25.34 -29.94
N ALA A 506 39.29 26.43 -30.71
CA ALA A 506 40.08 26.64 -31.92
C ALA A 506 41.56 26.82 -31.56
N PRO A 507 42.48 26.06 -32.16
CA PRO A 507 43.91 26.22 -31.88
C PRO A 507 44.33 27.64 -32.25
N MET A 508 44.89 28.39 -31.29
CA MET A 508 45.42 29.72 -31.58
C MET A 508 46.45 29.59 -32.70
N LEU A 509 46.18 30.18 -33.86
CA LEU A 509 47.05 30.08 -35.05
C LEU A 509 48.50 30.54 -34.80
N GLN A 510 48.72 31.30 -33.72
CA GLN A 510 50.03 31.83 -33.32
C GLN A 510 50.81 30.92 -32.37
N LEU A 511 50.20 29.89 -31.77
CA LEU A 511 50.86 28.98 -30.81
C LEU A 511 52.06 28.24 -31.44
N PRO A 512 51.96 27.63 -32.63
CA PRO A 512 53.09 26.95 -33.26
C PRO A 512 54.23 27.91 -33.65
N ALA A 513 53.87 29.14 -34.05
CA ALA A 513 54.84 30.18 -34.38
C ALA A 513 55.56 30.69 -33.12
N LEU A 514 54.85 30.80 -31.99
CA LEU A 514 55.42 31.20 -30.72
C LEU A 514 56.28 30.08 -30.12
N GLU A 515 55.80 28.84 -30.15
CA GLU A 515 56.55 27.66 -29.71
C GLU A 515 57.85 27.49 -30.50
N SER A 516 57.81 27.63 -31.82
CA SER A 516 59.03 27.61 -32.64
C SER A 516 59.96 28.80 -32.35
N ALA A 517 59.44 30.00 -32.12
CA ALA A 517 60.26 31.15 -31.73
C ALA A 517 60.91 30.96 -30.34
N THR A 518 60.19 30.38 -29.38
CA THR A 518 60.74 30.04 -28.07
C THR A 518 61.79 28.94 -28.15
N GLU A 519 61.58 27.94 -29.01
CA GLU A 519 62.57 26.87 -29.23
C GLU A 519 63.86 27.42 -29.85
N VAL A 520 63.74 28.35 -30.81
CA VAL A 520 64.89 29.06 -31.39
C VAL A 520 65.63 29.89 -30.33
N LEU A 521 64.90 30.64 -29.50
CA LEU A 521 65.50 31.38 -28.38
C LEU A 521 66.19 30.45 -27.37
N TYR A 522 65.57 29.31 -27.06
CA TYR A 522 66.13 28.31 -26.17
C TYR A 522 67.44 27.73 -26.72
N GLN A 523 67.47 27.35 -28.00
CA GLN A 523 68.69 26.91 -28.68
C GLN A 523 69.78 27.99 -28.67
N LEU A 524 69.42 29.25 -28.87
CA LEU A 524 70.36 30.37 -28.88
C LEU A 524 70.96 30.66 -27.49
N MET A 525 70.16 30.49 -26.43
CA MET A 525 70.56 30.77 -25.05
C MET A 525 71.32 29.62 -24.39
N TYR A 526 71.03 28.37 -24.74
CA TYR A 526 71.57 27.19 -24.06
C TYR A 526 72.57 26.38 -24.91
N GLY A 527 72.63 26.60 -26.23
CA GLY A 527 73.46 25.84 -27.16
C GLY A 527 73.25 24.31 -27.06
N ASP A 528 74.19 23.54 -27.60
CA ASP A 528 74.12 22.05 -27.58
C ASP A 528 74.36 21.44 -26.18
N SER A 529 74.78 22.24 -25.20
CA SER A 529 75.26 21.76 -23.90
C SER A 529 74.28 21.95 -22.73
N ASN A 530 73.05 22.42 -22.97
CA ASN A 530 72.03 22.69 -21.95
C ASN A 530 72.52 23.58 -20.79
N GLN A 531 73.53 24.43 -21.03
CA GLN A 531 74.05 25.40 -20.06
C GLN A 531 73.90 26.81 -20.63
N LEU A 532 73.40 27.73 -19.82
CA LEU A 532 73.08 29.10 -20.22
C LEU A 532 74.36 29.85 -20.69
N GLN A 533 74.50 30.12 -21.99
CA GLN A 533 75.65 30.78 -22.61
C GLN A 533 75.40 32.29 -22.75
N LEU A 534 75.43 33.04 -21.64
CA LEU A 534 75.34 34.51 -21.63
C LEU A 534 76.70 35.21 -21.84
N HIS A 535 77.63 34.57 -22.54
CA HIS A 535 79.04 34.99 -22.58
C HIS A 535 79.49 35.17 -24.03
N SER A 536 79.28 36.35 -24.62
CA SER A 536 79.87 36.66 -25.92
C SER A 536 81.38 36.90 -25.76
N PRO A 537 82.23 36.29 -26.62
CA PRO A 537 83.67 36.53 -26.59
C PRO A 537 84.02 38.01 -26.85
N GLU A 538 83.11 38.76 -27.48
CA GLU A 538 83.23 40.19 -27.77
C GLU A 538 83.26 41.10 -26.52
N ILE A 539 82.71 40.67 -25.38
CA ILE A 539 82.65 41.48 -24.14
C ILE A 539 83.74 41.07 -23.13
N ILE A 540 84.20 39.81 -23.17
CA ILE A 540 85.17 39.28 -22.21
C ILE A 540 86.56 39.89 -22.43
N GLU A 541 87.01 39.99 -23.69
CA GLU A 541 88.31 40.59 -24.02
C GLU A 541 88.42 42.07 -23.58
N PRO A 542 87.47 42.97 -23.89
CA PRO A 542 87.55 44.36 -23.41
C PRO A 542 87.40 44.47 -21.90
N MET A 543 86.61 43.61 -21.23
CA MET A 543 86.54 43.60 -19.77
C MET A 543 87.87 43.21 -19.12
N GLN A 544 88.58 42.21 -19.65
CA GLN A 544 89.91 41.82 -19.17
C GLN A 544 90.95 42.93 -19.41
N GLN A 545 90.87 43.63 -20.54
CA GLN A 545 91.70 44.82 -20.80
C GLN A 545 91.39 45.95 -19.80
N LEU A 546 90.12 46.18 -19.46
CA LEU A 546 89.73 47.19 -18.48
C LEU A 546 90.28 46.87 -17.08
N ILE A 547 90.21 45.60 -16.66
CA ILE A 547 90.73 45.14 -15.38
C ILE A 547 92.26 45.34 -15.30
N THR A 548 92.98 45.01 -16.38
CA THR A 548 94.44 45.23 -16.43
C THR A 548 94.80 46.72 -16.39
N MET A 549 94.05 47.58 -17.10
CA MET A 549 94.22 49.04 -17.00
C MET A 549 93.89 49.59 -15.61
N GLN A 550 92.86 49.08 -14.94
CA GLN A 550 92.52 49.52 -13.59
C GLN A 550 93.65 49.19 -12.61
N ASN A 551 94.24 48.00 -12.72
CA ASN A 551 95.35 47.57 -11.88
C ASN A 551 96.61 48.42 -12.09
N THR A 552 96.94 48.80 -13.33
CA THR A 552 98.09 49.68 -13.60
C THR A 552 97.86 51.10 -13.07
N LEU A 553 96.65 51.63 -13.19
CA LEU A 553 96.30 52.94 -12.64
C LEU A 553 96.40 52.96 -11.11
N TYR A 554 95.93 51.90 -10.46
CA TYR A 554 96.06 51.75 -9.01
C TYR A 554 97.54 51.73 -8.58
N GLN A 555 98.40 51.02 -9.32
CA GLN A 555 99.83 50.98 -9.03
C GLN A 555 100.48 52.37 -9.17
N MET A 556 100.17 53.11 -10.25
CA MET A 556 100.70 54.48 -10.44
C MET A 556 100.26 55.44 -9.32
N LEU A 557 99.02 55.34 -8.84
CA LEU A 557 98.52 56.14 -7.73
C LEU A 557 99.28 55.83 -6.43
N MET A 558 99.57 54.55 -6.18
CA MET A 558 100.33 54.12 -5.00
C MET A 558 101.77 54.64 -5.04
N ASP A 559 102.41 54.62 -6.22
CA ASP A 559 103.77 55.14 -6.40
C ASP A 559 103.81 56.65 -6.17
N LEU A 560 102.87 57.41 -6.73
CA LEU A 560 102.77 58.87 -6.56
C LEU A 560 102.51 59.25 -5.09
N LEU A 561 101.67 58.48 -4.40
CA LEU A 561 101.42 58.66 -2.97
C LEU A 561 102.69 58.39 -2.14
N SER A 562 103.52 57.41 -2.54
CA SER A 562 104.82 57.14 -1.92
C SER A 562 105.79 58.31 -2.10
N ASP A 563 105.87 58.88 -3.30
CA ASP A 563 106.70 60.05 -3.62
C ASP A 563 106.30 61.29 -2.82
N LEU A 564 104.99 61.54 -2.71
CA LEU A 564 104.47 62.65 -1.90
C LEU A 564 104.80 62.46 -0.42
N LYS A 565 104.77 61.23 0.10
CA LYS A 565 105.21 60.94 1.47
C LYS A 565 106.70 61.20 1.66
N VAL A 566 107.55 60.87 0.68
CA VAL A 566 108.98 61.19 0.72
C VAL A 566 109.21 62.71 0.70
N LYS A 567 108.56 63.44 -0.21
CA LYS A 567 108.64 64.92 -0.27
C LYS A 567 108.11 65.59 1.00
N ARG A 568 107.07 65.03 1.63
CA ARG A 568 106.58 65.51 2.93
C ARG A 568 107.63 65.33 4.02
N ARG A 569 108.35 64.21 4.04
CA ARG A 569 109.44 63.96 5.00
C ARG A 569 110.62 64.90 4.76
N SER A 570 111.00 65.20 3.52
CA SER A 570 112.08 66.15 3.24
C SER A 570 111.74 67.58 3.67
N LEU A 571 110.47 67.98 3.57
CA LEU A 571 109.97 69.28 4.04
C LEU A 571 109.91 69.43 5.58
N GLN A 572 110.25 68.39 6.36
CA GLN A 572 110.40 68.53 7.82
C GLN A 572 111.75 69.15 8.23
N SER A 573 112.70 69.31 7.31
CA SER A 573 113.95 70.01 7.64
C SER A 573 113.68 71.52 7.72
N PRO A 574 114.17 72.20 8.77
CA PRO A 574 113.84 73.60 9.01
C PRO A 574 114.29 74.51 7.86
N ILE A 575 115.40 74.17 7.20
CA ILE A 575 115.99 74.94 6.09
C ILE A 575 115.09 74.89 4.84
N LEU A 576 114.66 73.70 4.42
CA LEU A 576 113.77 73.57 3.25
C LEU A 576 112.37 74.12 3.53
N GLN A 577 111.94 74.09 4.80
CA GLN A 577 110.68 74.70 5.20
C GLN A 577 110.75 76.23 5.17
N THR A 578 111.89 76.83 5.55
CA THR A 578 112.12 78.28 5.37
C THR A 578 112.20 78.67 3.89
N GLU A 579 112.91 77.90 3.04
CA GLU A 579 112.95 78.16 1.60
C GLU A 579 111.55 78.05 0.96
N ARG A 580 110.78 77.01 1.31
CA ARG A 580 109.39 76.89 0.84
C ARG A 580 108.55 78.07 1.32
N ASN A 581 108.67 78.48 2.58
CA ASN A 581 107.89 79.60 3.11
C ASN A 581 108.27 80.91 2.41
N LEU A 582 109.55 81.16 2.13
CA LEU A 582 109.99 82.28 1.31
C LEU A 582 109.45 82.20 -0.12
N TYR A 583 109.48 81.02 -0.74
CA TYR A 583 108.91 80.80 -2.08
C TYR A 583 107.39 81.03 -2.08
N VAL A 584 106.67 80.61 -1.05
CA VAL A 584 105.23 80.87 -0.89
C VAL A 584 104.96 82.35 -0.62
N TYR A 585 105.74 83.03 0.22
CA TYR A 585 105.59 84.46 0.46
C TYR A 585 105.91 85.28 -0.80
N PHE A 586 106.88 84.87 -1.61
CA PHE A 586 107.17 85.50 -2.90
C PHE A 586 105.96 85.52 -3.85
N PHE A 587 105.14 84.47 -3.86
CA PHE A 587 103.94 84.43 -4.72
C PHE A 587 102.65 84.91 -4.03
N CYS A 588 102.58 84.87 -2.70
CA CYS A 588 101.32 85.07 -1.98
C CYS A 588 101.30 86.28 -1.04
N ASN A 589 102.44 86.87 -0.65
CA ASN A 589 102.47 87.98 0.31
C ASN A 589 103.82 88.73 0.33
N ASP A 590 103.95 89.76 -0.50
CA ASP A 590 105.22 90.49 -0.72
C ASP A 590 105.67 91.30 0.52
N ASP A 591 104.74 91.88 1.27
CA ASP A 591 105.08 92.68 2.46
C ASP A 591 105.70 91.81 3.58
N ARG A 592 105.19 90.60 3.78
CA ARG A 592 105.79 89.62 4.72
C ARG A 592 107.13 89.09 4.23
N LEU A 593 107.30 88.93 2.92
CA LEU A 593 108.60 88.57 2.35
C LEU A 593 109.62 89.67 2.67
N ARG A 594 109.24 90.94 2.44
CA ARG A 594 110.10 92.09 2.72
C ARG A 594 110.49 92.17 4.19
N GLU A 595 109.54 92.03 5.12
CA GLU A 595 109.83 92.00 6.57
C GLU A 595 110.79 90.87 6.96
N VAL A 596 110.56 89.64 6.47
CA VAL A 596 111.40 88.49 6.83
C VAL A 596 112.81 88.61 6.21
N VAL A 597 112.92 89.13 4.98
CA VAL A 597 114.21 89.41 4.35
C VAL A 597 114.94 90.54 5.08
N GLU A 598 114.26 91.63 5.45
CA GLU A 598 114.84 92.70 6.26
C GLU A 598 115.29 92.22 7.65
N GLU A 599 114.54 91.33 8.29
CA GLU A 599 114.92 90.73 9.58
C GLU A 599 116.15 89.80 9.43
N LEU A 600 116.22 89.03 8.34
CA LEU A 600 117.40 88.22 8.01
C LEU A 600 118.62 89.11 7.69
N GLU A 601 118.45 90.20 6.94
CA GLU A 601 119.51 91.18 6.67
C GLU A 601 119.97 91.87 7.96
N LYS A 602 119.05 92.22 8.86
CA LYS A 602 119.37 92.75 10.20
C LYS A 602 120.10 91.73 11.06
N GLN A 603 119.73 90.45 11.03
CA GLN A 603 120.44 89.39 11.76
C GLN A 603 121.85 89.15 11.19
N VAL A 604 122.02 89.24 9.87
CA VAL A 604 123.35 89.16 9.23
C VAL A 604 124.20 90.40 9.57
N LEU A 605 123.62 91.60 9.59
CA LEU A 605 124.32 92.84 9.98
C LEU A 605 124.59 92.95 11.50
N ALA A 606 123.75 92.36 12.35
CA ALA A 606 123.98 92.24 13.80
C ALA A 606 125.03 91.18 14.15
N SER A 607 125.30 90.23 13.24
CA SER A 607 126.42 89.30 13.34
C SER A 607 127.75 89.85 12.81
N SER A 608 127.77 91.08 12.27
CA SER A 608 128.96 91.72 11.69
C SER A 608 129.43 92.98 12.46
N LYS A 609 129.16 93.08 13.77
CA LYS A 609 129.76 94.06 14.68
C LYS A 609 130.47 93.40 15.85
#